data_AF-A0A844C8H2-F1
#
_entry.id   AF-A0A844C8H2-F1
#
_cell.length_a   1.000
_cell.length_b   1.000
_cell.length_c   1.000
_cell.angle_alpha   90.00
_cell.angle_beta   90.00
_cell.angle_gamma   90.00
#
_symmetry.space_group_name_H-M   'P 1'
#
loop_
_entity.id
_entity.type
_entity.pdbx_description
1 polymer ?
#
loop_
_entity_poly.entity_id
_entity_poly.type
_entity_poly.pdbx_seq_one_letter_code
_entity_poly.pdbx_strand_id
1 'polypeptide(L)'
;MIITDIISWVERQPYWQQVIAEKLLSNRTITDEDIEEIFLIFKKENSLVSEPLEKNGLNFSNSKTDTSKIPNIKWRGLSNVSGVNAIKNNEVFPVGDEVTLVYGENGTGKSGYTRILNNIFISRGDKNILPNLFEKSSEQPSSKVIFEDDSGNIEEIHYPTDKDHPYTNRITVFDSHSAIHDLTKEAELSFSPTEFNFFDDFLLNIEKMVLLRSLKIKRALSELQIS
;
A
#
# COMPACT_ATOMS: atom_id res chain seq x y z
N MET A 1 2.25 -9.67 15.60
CA MET A 1 1.21 -9.89 16.63
C MET A 1 -0.17 -9.85 15.98
N ILE A 2 -0.59 -8.74 15.36
CA ILE A 2 -1.91 -8.60 14.72
C ILE A 2 -2.17 -9.60 13.59
N ILE A 3 -1.20 -9.84 12.71
CA ILE A 3 -1.44 -10.71 11.55
C ILE A 3 -1.62 -12.19 11.90
N THR A 4 -1.02 -12.65 13.02
CA THR A 4 -1.25 -13.99 13.55
C THR A 4 -2.70 -14.12 14.03
N ASP A 5 -3.25 -13.06 14.65
CA ASP A 5 -4.66 -13.01 15.06
C ASP A 5 -5.59 -12.98 13.84
N ILE A 6 -5.23 -12.25 12.77
CA ILE A 6 -5.96 -12.25 11.50
C ILE A 6 -5.99 -13.65 10.90
N ILE A 7 -4.84 -14.34 10.78
CA ILE A 7 -4.77 -15.71 10.25
C ILE A 7 -5.64 -16.65 11.11
N SER A 8 -5.54 -16.56 12.43
CA SER A 8 -6.36 -17.34 13.36
C SER A 8 -7.87 -17.12 13.19
N TRP A 9 -8.27 -15.91 12.78
CA TRP A 9 -9.65 -15.56 12.46
C TRP A 9 -10.07 -16.09 11.07
N VAL A 10 -9.19 -15.98 10.07
CA VAL A 10 -9.40 -16.48 8.70
C VAL A 10 -9.64 -18.00 8.72
N GLU A 11 -8.85 -18.76 9.49
CA GLU A 11 -8.98 -20.22 9.60
C GLU A 11 -10.36 -20.68 10.11
N ARG A 12 -11.14 -19.80 10.74
CA ARG A 12 -12.50 -20.07 11.22
C ARG A 12 -13.58 -19.76 10.19
N GLN A 13 -13.23 -19.13 9.07
CA GLN A 13 -14.16 -18.77 8.01
C GLN A 13 -14.43 -19.95 7.06
N PRO A 14 -15.50 -19.92 6.25
CA PRO A 14 -15.71 -20.88 5.16
C PRO A 14 -14.53 -20.99 4.21
N TYR A 15 -14.34 -22.15 3.60
CA TYR A 15 -13.15 -22.43 2.78
C TYR A 15 -13.01 -21.46 1.60
N TRP A 16 -14.10 -21.10 0.92
CA TRP A 16 -14.07 -20.09 -0.14
C TRP A 16 -13.56 -18.72 0.35
N GLN A 17 -13.84 -18.34 1.60
CA GLN A 17 -13.34 -17.11 2.21
C GLN A 17 -11.86 -17.23 2.56
N GLN A 18 -11.43 -18.40 3.04
CA GLN A 18 -10.02 -18.67 3.29
C GLN A 18 -9.17 -18.54 2.01
N VAL A 19 -9.70 -18.93 0.85
CA VAL A 19 -9.02 -18.75 -0.46
C VAL A 19 -8.85 -17.27 -0.82
N ILE A 20 -9.86 -16.43 -0.54
CA ILE A 20 -9.74 -14.96 -0.72
C ILE A 20 -8.61 -14.44 0.17
N ALA A 21 -8.64 -14.81 1.45
CA ALA A 21 -7.66 -14.36 2.43
C ALA A 21 -6.24 -14.79 2.07
N GLU A 22 -6.04 -16.02 1.60
CA GLU A 22 -4.73 -16.52 1.14
C GLU A 22 -4.17 -15.67 -0.01
N LYS A 23 -4.99 -15.37 -1.03
CA LYS A 23 -4.57 -14.52 -2.15
C LYS A 23 -4.20 -13.10 -1.70
N LEU A 24 -4.99 -12.50 -0.80
CA LEU A 24 -4.72 -11.17 -0.23
C LEU A 24 -3.44 -11.15 0.62
N LEU A 25 -3.26 -12.12 1.52
CA LEU A 25 -2.08 -12.23 2.38
C LEU A 25 -0.80 -12.53 1.57
N SER A 26 -0.94 -13.18 0.42
CA SER A 26 0.14 -13.40 -0.55
C SER A 26 0.44 -12.18 -1.44
N ASN A 27 -0.22 -11.03 -1.19
CA ASN A 27 -0.09 -9.77 -1.94
C ASN A 27 -0.40 -9.93 -3.44
N ARG A 28 -1.33 -10.83 -3.80
CA ARG A 28 -1.83 -10.97 -5.17
C ARG A 28 -3.06 -10.11 -5.37
N THR A 29 -3.09 -9.35 -6.45
CA THR A 29 -4.32 -8.70 -6.91
C THR A 29 -5.32 -9.79 -7.30
N ILE A 30 -6.52 -9.73 -6.74
CA ILE A 30 -7.61 -10.64 -7.10
C ILE A 30 -8.23 -10.14 -8.40
N THR A 31 -8.14 -10.93 -9.46
CA THR A 31 -8.74 -10.62 -10.76
C THR A 31 -10.20 -11.06 -10.85
N ASP A 32 -10.91 -10.66 -11.90
CA ASP A 32 -12.30 -11.10 -12.10
C ASP A 32 -12.37 -12.62 -12.34
N GLU A 33 -11.35 -13.22 -12.99
CA GLU A 33 -11.23 -14.67 -13.15
C GLU A 33 -11.06 -15.38 -11.80
N ASP A 34 -10.26 -14.82 -10.89
CA ASP A 34 -10.13 -15.34 -9.53
C ASP A 34 -11.48 -15.31 -8.80
N ILE A 35 -12.26 -14.23 -8.95
CA ILE A 35 -13.60 -14.13 -8.36
C ILE A 35 -14.53 -15.21 -8.94
N GLU A 36 -14.44 -15.53 -10.23
CA GLU A 36 -15.22 -16.62 -10.83
C GLU A 36 -14.82 -17.99 -10.28
N GLU A 37 -13.53 -18.25 -10.12
CA GLU A 37 -13.01 -19.50 -9.53
C GLU A 37 -13.47 -19.65 -8.07
N ILE A 38 -13.33 -18.59 -7.27
CA ILE A 38 -13.78 -18.56 -5.88
C ILE A 38 -15.30 -18.75 -5.80
N PHE A 39 -16.06 -18.21 -6.76
CA PHE A 39 -17.51 -18.42 -6.83
C PHE A 39 -17.87 -19.89 -7.14
N LEU A 40 -17.07 -20.59 -7.94
CA LEU A 40 -17.24 -22.03 -8.16
C LEU A 40 -16.95 -22.81 -6.87
N ILE A 41 -15.89 -22.46 -6.13
CA ILE A 41 -15.57 -23.04 -4.82
C ILE A 41 -16.74 -22.86 -3.85
N PHE A 42 -17.30 -21.65 -3.77
CA PHE A 42 -18.49 -21.35 -2.98
C PHE A 42 -19.68 -22.26 -3.34
N LYS A 43 -19.94 -22.47 -4.64
CA LYS A 43 -21.02 -23.37 -5.08
C LYS A 43 -20.78 -24.81 -4.65
N LYS A 44 -19.55 -25.31 -4.79
CA LYS A 44 -19.17 -26.67 -4.37
C LYS A 44 -19.33 -26.84 -2.87
N GLU A 45 -18.85 -25.87 -2.09
CA GLU A 45 -18.94 -25.87 -0.63
C GLU A 45 -20.38 -25.86 -0.11
N ASN A 46 -21.29 -25.17 -0.80
CA ASN A 46 -22.71 -25.09 -0.46
C ASN A 46 -23.58 -26.15 -1.17
N SER A 47 -22.97 -27.16 -1.79
CA SER A 47 -23.68 -28.23 -2.52
C SER A 47 -24.64 -27.73 -3.62
N LEU A 48 -24.33 -26.59 -4.23
CA LEU A 48 -25.09 -26.00 -5.34
C LEU A 48 -24.70 -26.58 -6.70
N VAL A 49 -23.68 -27.45 -6.74
CA VAL A 49 -23.22 -28.19 -7.91
C VAL A 49 -22.86 -29.62 -7.49
N SER A 50 -22.93 -30.56 -8.44
CA SER A 50 -22.71 -31.99 -8.19
C SER A 50 -21.24 -32.38 -8.00
N GLU A 51 -20.32 -31.50 -8.38
CA GLU A 51 -18.88 -31.74 -8.24
C GLU A 51 -18.45 -31.60 -6.77
N PRO A 52 -17.68 -32.56 -6.22
CA PRO A 52 -17.16 -32.46 -4.87
C PRO A 52 -16.16 -31.31 -4.74
N LEU A 53 -16.11 -30.71 -3.55
CA LEU A 53 -15.09 -29.72 -3.20
C LEU A 53 -13.78 -30.43 -2.87
N GLU A 54 -12.74 -30.17 -3.67
CA GLU A 54 -11.36 -30.53 -3.31
C GLU A 54 -10.74 -29.37 -2.51
N LYS A 55 -10.44 -29.64 -1.24
CA LYS A 55 -9.74 -28.68 -0.38
C LYS A 55 -8.24 -28.92 -0.50
N ASN A 56 -7.53 -27.94 -1.05
CA ASN A 56 -6.08 -27.90 -1.05
C ASN A 56 -5.60 -27.32 0.29
N GLY A 57 -4.38 -27.68 0.70
CA GLY A 57 -3.76 -27.02 1.86
C GLY A 57 -3.50 -25.56 1.53
N LEU A 58 -4.16 -24.65 2.23
CA LEU A 58 -3.95 -23.22 2.10
C LEU A 58 -2.70 -22.82 2.89
N ASN A 59 -1.86 -21.99 2.28
CA ASN A 59 -0.66 -21.49 2.92
C ASN A 59 -0.77 -19.98 3.12
N PHE A 60 -1.10 -19.58 4.35
CA PHE A 60 -1.09 -18.18 4.78
C PHE A 60 0.34 -17.67 5.02
N SER A 61 1.27 -18.00 4.10
CA SER A 61 2.63 -17.49 4.14
C SER A 61 2.58 -16.00 3.90
N ASN A 62 2.79 -15.24 4.97
CA ASN A 62 3.02 -13.82 4.88
C ASN A 62 4.36 -13.59 4.17
N SER A 63 4.33 -13.28 2.88
CA SER A 63 5.51 -12.74 2.20
C SER A 63 5.96 -11.40 2.81
N LYS A 64 5.11 -10.79 3.66
CA LYS A 64 5.40 -9.55 4.41
C LYS A 64 5.83 -9.74 5.86
N THR A 65 5.92 -10.97 6.41
CA THR A 65 6.42 -11.18 7.78
C THR A 65 7.77 -11.88 7.87
N ASP A 66 8.66 -11.60 6.93
CA ASP A 66 10.06 -11.39 7.32
C ASP A 66 10.24 -9.94 7.83
N THR A 67 9.39 -9.51 8.77
CA THR A 67 9.79 -8.47 9.72
C THR A 67 10.78 -9.04 10.75
N SER A 68 10.96 -10.36 10.80
CA SER A 68 12.14 -11.00 11.38
C SER A 68 13.37 -10.72 10.53
N LYS A 69 14.12 -9.68 10.94
CA LYS A 69 15.43 -9.21 10.44
C LYS A 69 15.41 -8.04 9.45
N ILE A 70 14.43 -7.16 9.48
CA ILE A 70 14.68 -5.82 8.93
C ILE A 70 15.58 -5.10 9.95
N PRO A 71 16.86 -4.81 9.61
CA PRO A 71 17.77 -4.16 10.55
C PRO A 71 17.18 -2.83 11.01
N ASN A 72 17.65 -2.34 12.16
CA ASN A 72 17.37 -0.95 12.49
C ASN A 72 18.06 -0.08 11.44
N ILE A 73 17.30 0.83 10.84
CA ILE A 73 17.74 1.64 9.71
C ILE A 73 17.54 3.12 10.03
N LYS A 74 18.53 3.93 9.66
CA LYS A 74 18.51 5.38 9.73
C LYS A 74 18.38 5.95 8.34
N TRP A 75 17.50 6.92 8.15
CA TRP A 75 17.47 7.71 6.93
C TRP A 75 18.55 8.77 6.96
N ARG A 76 19.40 8.77 5.92
CA ARG A 76 20.53 9.69 5.78
C ARG A 76 20.28 10.82 4.79
N GLY A 77 19.16 10.77 4.08
CA GLY A 77 18.74 11.84 3.19
C GLY A 77 18.33 11.40 1.80
N LEU A 78 18.36 12.36 0.89
CA LEU A 78 18.09 12.17 -0.52
C LEU A 78 19.33 12.55 -1.35
N SER A 79 19.52 11.88 -2.46
CA SER A 79 20.44 12.30 -3.51
C SER A 79 19.78 12.23 -4.87
N ASN A 80 20.44 12.80 -5.87
CA ASN A 80 19.99 12.79 -7.25
C ASN A 80 18.54 13.25 -7.42
N VAL A 81 18.12 14.27 -6.66
CA VAL A 81 16.76 14.81 -6.77
C VAL A 81 16.62 15.47 -8.16
N SER A 82 15.60 15.09 -8.92
CA SER A 82 15.29 15.67 -10.24
C SER A 82 13.79 15.86 -10.42
N GLY A 83 13.41 16.88 -11.19
CA GLY A 83 12.01 17.11 -11.55
C GLY A 83 11.09 17.53 -10.40
N VAL A 84 11.63 18.06 -9.29
CA VAL A 84 10.87 18.43 -8.09
C VAL A 84 10.88 19.94 -7.88
N ASN A 85 9.79 20.63 -8.25
CA ASN A 85 9.63 22.07 -8.07
C ASN A 85 10.87 22.85 -8.58
N ALA A 86 11.39 23.79 -7.78
CA ALA A 86 12.58 24.59 -8.12
C ALA A 86 13.87 24.03 -7.51
N ILE A 87 13.88 22.76 -7.07
CA ILE A 87 15.08 22.09 -6.56
C ILE A 87 16.02 21.83 -7.72
N LYS A 88 17.33 22.04 -7.51
CA LYS A 88 18.31 21.84 -8.56
C LYS A 88 18.41 20.35 -8.89
N ASN A 89 18.49 20.02 -10.17
CA ASN A 89 18.74 18.63 -10.56
C ASN A 89 20.07 18.14 -9.99
N ASN A 90 20.05 16.91 -9.47
CA ASN A 90 21.15 16.26 -8.76
C ASN A 90 21.52 16.87 -7.41
N GLU A 91 20.58 17.58 -6.76
CA GLU A 91 20.80 18.09 -5.41
C GLU A 91 20.83 16.96 -4.38
N VAL A 92 21.61 17.19 -3.32
CA VAL A 92 21.77 16.27 -2.19
C VAL A 92 21.17 16.94 -0.96
N PHE A 93 20.27 16.21 -0.30
CA PHE A 93 19.61 16.61 0.93
C PHE A 93 20.09 15.70 2.06
N PRO A 94 21.11 16.09 2.84
CA PRO A 94 21.61 15.27 3.94
C PRO A 94 20.72 15.40 5.18
N VAL A 95 20.62 14.31 5.94
CA VAL A 95 19.91 14.24 7.24
C VAL A 95 20.89 13.81 8.32
N GLY A 96 21.01 14.63 9.36
CA GLY A 96 21.84 14.33 10.54
C GLY A 96 21.20 13.31 11.47
N ASP A 97 21.98 12.81 12.44
CA ASP A 97 21.53 11.81 13.43
C ASP A 97 20.42 12.34 14.38
N GLU A 98 20.34 13.65 14.56
CA GLU A 98 19.39 14.29 15.49
C GLU A 98 18.39 15.17 14.74
N VAL A 99 18.51 16.50 14.89
CA VAL A 99 17.61 17.47 14.28
C VAL A 99 18.27 18.08 13.06
N THR A 100 17.60 17.98 11.91
CA THR A 100 18.03 18.62 10.66
C THR A 100 17.16 19.86 10.40
N LEU A 101 17.76 21.05 10.48
CA LEU A 101 17.07 22.31 10.20
C LEU A 101 17.28 22.74 8.74
N VAL A 102 16.18 22.83 7.99
CA VAL A 102 16.18 23.30 6.60
C VAL A 102 15.60 24.70 6.56
N TYR A 103 16.41 25.69 6.18
CA TYR A 103 16.01 27.11 6.12
C TYR A 103 16.50 27.79 4.85
N GLY A 104 15.91 28.92 4.51
CA GLY A 104 16.22 29.68 3.29
C GLY A 104 15.09 30.64 2.92
N GLU A 105 15.30 31.45 1.89
CA GLU A 105 14.30 32.44 1.43
C GLU A 105 13.04 31.80 0.85
N ASN A 106 11.95 32.57 0.74
CA ASN A 106 10.74 32.08 0.10
C ASN A 106 11.02 31.76 -1.38
N GLY A 107 10.52 30.61 -1.85
CA GLY A 107 10.72 30.17 -3.23
C GLY A 107 11.98 29.33 -3.48
N THR A 108 12.84 29.10 -2.49
CA THR A 108 14.09 28.31 -2.65
C THR A 108 13.90 26.79 -2.68
N GLY A 109 12.67 26.28 -2.88
CA GLY A 109 12.42 24.84 -3.01
C GLY A 109 12.23 24.05 -1.71
N LYS A 110 12.26 24.66 -0.52
CA LYS A 110 12.03 23.97 0.78
C LYS A 110 10.75 23.12 0.81
N SER A 111 9.63 23.68 0.38
CA SER A 111 8.36 22.93 0.31
C SER A 111 8.38 21.83 -0.77
N GLY A 112 9.28 21.90 -1.75
CA GLY A 112 9.52 20.83 -2.72
C GLY A 112 10.08 19.58 -2.05
N TYR A 113 11.01 19.74 -1.09
CA TYR A 113 11.51 18.64 -0.29
C TYR A 113 10.40 17.98 0.53
N THR A 114 9.55 18.78 1.19
CA THR A 114 8.39 18.22 1.92
C THR A 114 7.47 17.41 1.00
N ARG A 115 7.19 17.88 -0.21
CA ARG A 115 6.32 17.18 -1.17
C ARG A 115 6.90 15.88 -1.70
N ILE A 116 8.19 15.84 -2.04
CA ILE A 116 8.82 14.58 -2.46
C ILE A 116 8.86 13.59 -1.30
N LEU A 117 9.17 14.03 -0.08
CA LEU A 117 9.14 13.19 1.11
C LEU A 117 7.73 12.65 1.40
N ASN A 118 6.69 13.47 1.21
CA ASN A 118 5.29 13.02 1.33
C ASN A 118 4.90 11.94 0.31
N ASN A 119 5.59 11.84 -0.82
CA ASN A 119 5.39 10.79 -1.80
C ASN A 119 6.24 9.54 -1.54
N ILE A 120 7.43 9.71 -0.95
CA ILE A 120 8.35 8.62 -0.63
C ILE A 120 7.90 7.87 0.62
N PHE A 121 7.50 8.59 1.67
CA PHE A 121 7.23 8.05 3.00
C PHE A 121 5.74 8.07 3.35
N ILE A 122 5.39 7.48 4.51
CA ILE A 122 4.02 7.55 5.02
C ILE A 122 3.68 9.01 5.33
N SER A 123 2.68 9.55 4.62
CA SER A 123 2.26 10.94 4.80
C SER A 123 0.82 11.17 4.37
N ARG A 124 0.16 12.10 5.07
CA ARG A 124 -1.13 12.72 4.71
C ARG A 124 -0.96 14.14 4.16
N GLY A 125 0.28 14.59 4.00
CA GLY A 125 0.63 15.93 3.56
C GLY A 125 0.41 16.18 2.07
N ASP A 126 0.84 17.34 1.61
CA ASP A 126 0.74 17.70 0.20
C ASP A 126 1.65 16.81 -0.65
N LYS A 127 1.05 15.99 -1.54
CA LYS A 127 1.76 15.09 -2.46
C LYS A 127 1.89 15.66 -3.87
N ASN A 128 1.34 16.85 -4.14
CA ASN A 128 1.35 17.41 -5.49
C ASN A 128 2.70 18.03 -5.82
N ILE A 129 3.60 17.24 -6.41
CA ILE A 129 4.88 17.74 -6.92
C ILE A 129 4.62 18.44 -8.26
N LEU A 130 4.87 19.75 -8.28
CA LEU A 130 4.78 20.54 -9.50
C LEU A 130 6.15 20.60 -10.18
N PRO A 131 6.23 20.47 -11.52
CA PRO A 131 7.49 20.63 -12.24
C PRO A 131 8.00 22.07 -12.10
N ASN A 132 9.30 22.26 -12.39
CA ASN A 132 9.92 23.56 -12.32
C ASN A 132 9.29 24.52 -13.33
N LEU A 133 8.71 25.63 -12.86
CA LEU A 133 8.12 26.67 -13.73
C LEU A 133 9.16 27.40 -14.58
N PHE A 134 10.45 27.31 -14.22
CA PHE A 134 11.54 27.98 -14.91
C PHE A 134 12.25 27.10 -15.94
N GLU A 135 11.92 25.80 -16.02
CA GLU A 135 12.54 24.86 -16.97
C GLU A 135 11.53 24.37 -18.03
N LYS A 136 12.01 24.14 -19.26
CA LYS A 136 11.18 23.66 -20.37
C LYS A 136 10.91 22.15 -20.34
N SER A 137 11.64 21.39 -19.52
CA SER A 137 11.50 19.93 -19.40
C SER A 137 10.63 19.56 -18.22
N SER A 138 9.50 18.90 -18.50
CA SER A 138 8.70 18.17 -17.53
C SER A 138 9.38 16.82 -17.25
N GLU A 139 10.46 16.83 -16.48
CA GLU A 139 11.01 15.57 -15.95
C GLU A 139 10.10 15.01 -14.85
N GLN A 140 9.93 13.69 -14.82
CA GLN A 140 9.20 13.06 -13.73
C GLN A 140 10.00 13.18 -12.41
N PRO A 141 9.33 13.52 -11.29
CA PRO A 141 9.97 13.58 -9.98
C PRO A 141 10.69 12.27 -9.66
N SER A 142 11.99 12.36 -9.40
CA SER A 142 12.81 11.21 -9.04
C SER A 142 13.87 11.58 -8.00
N SER A 143 14.28 10.59 -7.20
CA SER A 143 15.34 10.75 -6.21
C SER A 143 15.84 9.39 -5.75
N LYS A 144 17.08 9.35 -5.26
CA LYS A 144 17.61 8.26 -4.46
C LYS A 144 17.41 8.55 -2.98
N VAL A 145 16.87 7.59 -2.24
CA VAL A 145 16.68 7.65 -0.80
C VAL A 145 17.77 6.82 -0.14
N ILE A 146 18.51 7.43 0.77
CA ILE A 146 19.70 6.81 1.39
C ILE A 146 19.35 6.34 2.79
N PHE A 147 19.57 5.06 3.04
CA PHE A 147 19.44 4.43 4.34
C PHE A 147 20.76 3.84 4.81
N GLU A 148 20.95 3.79 6.13
CA GLU A 148 22.12 3.20 6.76
C GLU A 148 21.66 2.26 7.89
N ASP A 149 22.19 1.04 7.91
CA ASP A 149 21.94 0.09 9.00
C ASP A 149 22.90 0.30 10.20
N ASP A 150 22.65 -0.38 11.32
CA ASP A 150 23.52 -0.30 12.52
C ASP A 150 24.98 -0.77 12.27
N SER A 151 25.25 -1.49 11.17
CA SER A 151 26.60 -1.94 10.77
C SER A 151 27.31 -0.93 9.86
N GLY A 152 26.64 0.16 9.48
CA GLY A 152 27.14 1.17 8.55
C GLY A 152 26.99 0.80 7.08
N ASN A 153 26.23 -0.24 6.75
CA ASN A 153 25.92 -0.56 5.35
C ASN A 153 24.92 0.45 4.81
N ILE A 154 25.22 0.99 3.63
CA ILE A 154 24.37 1.94 2.92
C ILE A 154 23.48 1.18 1.95
N GLU A 155 22.18 1.48 2.00
CA GLU A 155 21.19 1.00 1.07
C GLU A 155 20.53 2.17 0.35
N GLU A 156 20.51 2.12 -0.98
CA GLU A 156 19.90 3.13 -1.83
C GLU A 156 18.61 2.60 -2.44
N ILE A 157 17.54 3.37 -2.31
CA ILE A 157 16.21 3.06 -2.85
C ILE A 157 15.86 4.13 -3.88
N HIS A 158 15.28 3.75 -5.02
CA HIS A 158 14.98 4.68 -6.10
C HIS A 158 13.50 5.08 -6.10
N TYR A 159 13.18 6.35 -5.87
CA TYR A 159 11.85 6.88 -6.11
C TYR A 159 11.71 7.33 -7.58
N PRO A 160 10.61 6.98 -8.28
CA PRO A 160 9.41 6.28 -7.79
C PRO A 160 9.42 4.75 -7.91
N THR A 161 10.46 4.15 -8.49
CA THR A 161 10.53 2.71 -8.83
C THR A 161 10.34 1.78 -7.64
N ASP A 162 10.93 2.12 -6.51
CA ASP A 162 11.00 1.31 -5.29
C ASP A 162 10.14 1.92 -4.16
N LYS A 163 9.06 2.64 -4.50
CA LYS A 163 8.19 3.32 -3.51
C LYS A 163 7.62 2.37 -2.45
N ASP A 164 7.40 1.10 -2.80
CA ASP A 164 6.80 0.08 -1.93
C ASP A 164 7.86 -0.68 -1.11
N HIS A 165 9.12 -0.21 -1.09
CA HIS A 165 10.20 -0.82 -0.32
C HIS A 165 9.89 -0.79 1.19
N PRO A 166 10.16 -1.86 1.98
CA PRO A 166 9.80 -1.90 3.39
C PRO A 166 10.33 -0.74 4.25
N TYR A 167 11.47 -0.14 3.87
CA TYR A 167 12.06 0.97 4.61
C TYR A 167 11.25 2.27 4.52
N THR A 168 10.51 2.48 3.42
CA THR A 168 9.70 3.69 3.24
C THR A 168 8.54 3.75 4.24
N ASN A 169 8.07 2.59 4.70
CA ASN A 169 7.02 2.47 5.71
C ASN A 169 7.51 2.68 7.15
N ARG A 170 8.82 2.87 7.38
CA ARG A 170 9.37 3.10 8.72
C ARG A 170 9.50 4.59 9.08
N ILE A 171 9.18 5.47 8.15
CA ILE A 171 9.29 6.92 8.31
C ILE A 171 7.94 7.55 8.04
N THR A 172 7.58 8.52 8.86
CA THR A 172 6.35 9.31 8.71
C THR A 172 6.71 10.78 8.55
N VAL A 173 6.11 11.43 7.55
CA VAL A 173 6.30 12.85 7.28
C VAL A 173 5.08 13.61 7.75
N PHE A 174 5.33 14.70 8.48
CA PHE A 174 4.30 15.60 8.99
C PHE A 174 4.56 17.01 8.48
N ASP A 175 3.53 17.60 7.87
CA ASP A 175 3.55 18.99 7.40
C ASP A 175 2.29 19.74 7.85
N SER A 176 2.23 21.04 7.57
CA SER A 176 1.08 21.86 7.92
C SER A 176 -0.23 21.39 7.27
N HIS A 177 -0.15 20.71 6.11
CA HIS A 177 -1.33 20.15 5.44
C HIS A 177 -1.88 18.93 6.19
N SER A 178 -0.98 18.07 6.66
CA SER A 178 -1.27 16.93 7.53
C SER A 178 -1.91 17.40 8.83
N ALA A 179 -1.37 18.46 9.45
CA ALA A 179 -1.90 19.01 10.70
C ALA A 179 -3.35 19.54 10.56
N ILE A 180 -3.67 20.22 9.45
CA ILE A 180 -5.05 20.68 9.20
C ILE A 180 -5.98 19.48 9.05
N HIS A 181 -5.57 18.44 8.32
CA HIS A 181 -6.37 17.23 8.13
C HIS A 181 -6.64 16.52 9.47
N ASP A 182 -5.66 16.48 10.37
CA ASP A 182 -5.79 15.86 11.69
C ASP A 182 -6.64 16.69 12.68
N LEU A 183 -6.75 18.00 12.48
CA LEU A 183 -7.52 18.91 13.36
C LEU A 183 -8.96 19.17 12.90
N THR A 184 -9.24 19.10 11.58
CA THR A 184 -10.52 19.58 11.00
C THR A 184 -11.49 18.49 10.57
N LYS A 185 -11.01 17.27 10.29
CA LYS A 185 -11.89 16.11 10.37
C LYS A 185 -11.92 15.68 11.81
N GLU A 186 -13.08 15.31 12.33
CA GLU A 186 -13.13 14.37 13.45
C GLU A 186 -12.31 13.15 12.99
N ALA A 187 -11.01 13.16 13.28
CA ALA A 187 -10.22 11.98 13.25
C ALA A 187 -10.81 11.15 14.38
N GLU A 188 -11.82 10.33 14.07
CA GLU A 188 -11.89 9.02 14.69
C GLU A 188 -10.43 8.57 14.72
N LEU A 189 -9.88 8.47 15.92
CA LEU A 189 -8.54 7.97 16.18
C LEU A 189 -8.53 6.49 15.77
N SER A 190 -8.74 6.21 14.49
CA SER A 190 -8.44 4.93 13.88
C SER A 190 -6.95 4.97 13.60
N PHE A 191 -6.17 4.81 14.68
CA PHE A 191 -4.92 4.10 14.55
C PHE A 191 -5.31 2.67 14.14
N SER A 192 -5.59 2.49 12.85
CA SER A 192 -5.77 1.19 12.25
C SER A 192 -4.39 0.77 11.77
N PRO A 193 -3.75 -0.23 12.41
CA PRO A 193 -2.53 -0.84 11.90
C PRO A 193 -2.71 -1.15 10.41
N THR A 194 -1.67 -0.98 9.58
CA THR A 194 -1.75 -1.21 8.13
C THR A 194 -2.29 -2.61 7.79
N GLU A 195 -2.11 -3.56 8.71
CA GLU A 195 -2.65 -4.91 8.67
C GLU A 195 -4.18 -4.96 8.63
N PHE A 196 -4.89 -3.93 9.09
CA PHE A 196 -6.36 -3.87 9.02
C PHE A 196 -6.90 -3.54 7.63
N ASN A 197 -6.09 -2.97 6.73
CA ASN A 197 -6.49 -2.81 5.32
C ASN A 197 -6.85 -4.16 4.68
N PHE A 198 -6.31 -5.27 5.22
CA PHE A 198 -6.73 -6.62 4.87
C PHE A 198 -8.25 -6.79 4.93
N PHE A 199 -8.90 -6.28 5.99
CA PHE A 199 -10.34 -6.44 6.16
C PHE A 199 -11.14 -5.65 5.13
N ASP A 200 -10.69 -4.46 4.76
CA ASP A 200 -11.33 -3.65 3.72
C ASP A 200 -11.26 -4.36 2.36
N ASP A 201 -10.06 -4.83 1.98
CA ASP A 201 -9.87 -5.59 0.74
C ASP A 201 -10.64 -6.92 0.76
N PHE A 202 -10.67 -7.60 1.90
CA PHE A 202 -11.39 -8.85 2.08
C PHE A 202 -12.91 -8.65 1.92
N LEU A 203 -13.47 -7.61 2.56
CA LEU A 203 -14.88 -7.25 2.44
C LEU A 203 -15.23 -6.87 1.00
N LEU A 204 -14.41 -6.04 0.35
CA LEU A 204 -14.62 -5.63 -1.03
C LEU A 204 -14.70 -6.83 -1.99
N ASN A 205 -13.82 -7.82 -1.83
CA ASN A 205 -13.82 -9.01 -2.68
C ASN A 205 -14.99 -9.96 -2.37
N ILE A 206 -15.46 -10.02 -1.12
CA ILE A 206 -16.72 -10.68 -0.78
C ILE A 206 -17.90 -9.99 -1.48
N GLU A 207 -17.97 -8.66 -1.44
CA GLU A 207 -19.04 -7.89 -2.09
C GLU A 207 -19.07 -8.10 -3.61
N LYS A 208 -17.90 -8.09 -4.26
CA LYS A 208 -17.77 -8.43 -5.68
C LYS A 208 -18.35 -9.81 -5.98
N MET A 209 -18.06 -10.80 -5.13
CA MET A 209 -18.58 -12.16 -5.31
C MET A 209 -20.11 -12.24 -5.11
N VAL A 210 -20.65 -11.51 -4.13
CA VAL A 210 -22.11 -11.39 -3.92
C VAL A 210 -22.78 -10.72 -5.13
N LEU A 211 -22.16 -9.68 -5.69
CA LEU A 211 -22.65 -9.00 -6.89
C LEU A 211 -22.65 -9.96 -8.09
N LEU A 212 -21.56 -10.70 -8.31
CA LEU A 212 -21.46 -11.71 -9.37
C LEU A 212 -22.57 -12.78 -9.25
N ARG A 213 -22.85 -13.25 -8.02
CA ARG A 213 -23.96 -14.16 -7.75
C ARG A 213 -25.29 -13.56 -8.20
N SER A 214 -25.56 -12.31 -7.81
CA SER A 214 -26.83 -11.63 -8.14
C SER A 214 -27.03 -11.48 -9.65
N LEU A 215 -25.97 -11.15 -10.39
CA LEU A 215 -25.98 -11.02 -11.84
C LEU A 215 -26.23 -12.36 -12.53
N LYS A 216 -25.54 -13.43 -12.10
CA LYS A 216 -25.72 -14.78 -12.66
C LYS A 216 -27.14 -15.31 -12.41
N ILE A 217 -27.74 -15.04 -11.24
CA ILE A 217 -29.14 -15.40 -10.95
C ILE A 217 -30.12 -14.63 -11.85
N LYS A 218 -29.95 -13.30 -11.97
CA LYS A 218 -30.82 -12.48 -12.84
C LYS A 218 -30.77 -12.94 -14.30
N ARG A 219 -29.57 -13.26 -14.80
CA ARG A 219 -29.38 -13.77 -16.17
C ARG A 219 -30.09 -15.11 -16.38
N ALA A 220 -29.93 -16.07 -15.47
CA ALA A 220 -30.60 -17.36 -15.55
C ALA A 220 -32.15 -17.21 -15.52
N LEU A 221 -32.67 -16.31 -14.68
CA LEU A 221 -34.11 -16.02 -14.62
C LEU A 221 -34.62 -15.37 -15.91
N SER A 222 -33.85 -14.45 -16.53
CA SER A 222 -34.23 -13.85 -17.80
C SER A 222 -34.23 -14.85 -18.96
N GLU A 223 -33.31 -15.82 -18.97
CA GLU A 223 -33.26 -16.88 -19.98
C GLU A 223 -34.45 -17.85 -19.83
N LEU A 224 -34.94 -18.08 -18.60
CA LEU A 224 -36.13 -18.89 -18.31
C LEU A 224 -37.47 -18.20 -18.63
N GLN A 225 -37.52 -16.86 -18.66
CA GLN A 225 -38.74 -16.11 -19.01
C GLN A 225 -38.91 -15.92 -20.53
N ILE A 226 -37.94 -16.33 -21.34
CA ILE A 226 -37.96 -16.21 -22.81
C ILE A 226 -38.31 -17.57 -23.48
N SER A 227 -38.54 -18.65 -22.71
CA SER A 227 -39.08 -19.94 -23.20
C SER A 227 -40.56 -20.09 -22.90
#